data_AF-A0A3M1S5Y2-F1
#
_entry.id   AF-A0A3M1S5Y2-F1
#
_cell.length_a   1.000
_cell.length_b   1.000
_cell.length_c   1.000
_cell.angle_alpha   90.00
_cell.angle_beta   90.00
_cell.angle_gamma   90.00
#
_symmetry.space_group_name_H-M   'P 1'
#
loop_
_entity.id
_entity.type
_entity.pdbx_description
1 polymer ?
#
loop_
_entity_poly.entity_id
_entity_poly.type
_entity_poly.pdbx_seq_one_letter_code
_entity_poly.pdbx_strand_id
1 'polypeptide(L)'
;MRYVKNPPNPWLSESVEWIGEPPEVQLEVYEETDTKSLIYKNNSPDIGFDYSVNCYRGCTHACTYCFSRPKHEYLGFGAGTD
;
A
#
# COMPACT_ATOMS: atom_id res chain seq x y z
N MET A 1 12.31 12.36 -26.13
CA MET A 1 11.94 13.06 -24.88
C MET A 1 12.19 12.11 -23.73
N ARG A 2 13.08 12.47 -22.81
CA ARG A 2 13.47 11.61 -21.68
C ARG A 2 12.48 11.85 -20.55
N TYR A 3 11.59 10.89 -20.31
CA TYR A 3 10.64 10.98 -19.20
C TYR A 3 11.36 10.50 -17.94
N VAL A 4 11.65 11.43 -17.03
CA VAL A 4 12.19 11.10 -15.70
C VAL A 4 10.99 10.89 -14.78
N LYS A 5 10.72 9.62 -14.46
CA LYS A 5 9.73 9.22 -13.46
C LYS A 5 10.33 9.50 -12.07
N ASN A 6 9.51 10.08 -11.19
CA ASN A 6 9.64 10.18 -9.73
C ASN A 6 10.72 9.25 -9.13
N PRO A 7 11.61 9.72 -8.24
CA PRO A 7 12.86 9.02 -7.94
C PRO A 7 12.56 7.60 -7.48
N PRO A 8 13.27 6.59 -8.02
CA PRO A 8 13.21 5.27 -7.43
C PRO A 8 13.66 5.44 -6.00
N ASN A 9 13.02 4.71 -5.10
CA ASN A 9 13.60 4.31 -3.83
C ASN A 9 15.13 4.60 -3.77
N PRO A 10 15.63 5.48 -2.87
CA PRO A 10 17.04 5.87 -2.80
C PRO A 10 18.03 4.70 -2.61
N TRP A 11 17.50 3.52 -2.26
CA TRP A 11 18.22 2.30 -1.92
C TRP A 11 18.18 1.24 -3.03
N LEU A 12 17.48 1.47 -4.13
CA LEU A 12 17.47 0.55 -5.28
C LEU A 12 18.54 0.98 -6.30
N SER A 13 19.60 0.19 -6.45
CA SER A 13 20.70 0.46 -7.40
C SER A 13 20.43 -0.03 -8.82
N GLU A 14 19.34 -0.76 -9.04
CA GLU A 14 19.03 -1.45 -10.29
C GLU A 14 17.72 -0.94 -10.88
N SER A 15 17.71 -0.75 -12.20
CA SER A 15 16.51 -0.41 -12.97
C SER A 15 16.07 -1.62 -13.79
N VAL A 16 14.80 -1.99 -13.68
CA VAL A 16 14.18 -3.04 -14.50
C VAL A 16 13.44 -2.39 -15.66
N GLU A 17 13.75 -2.82 -16.87
CA GLU A 17 13.06 -2.38 -18.10
C GLU A 17 12.28 -3.55 -18.71
N TRP A 18 11.14 -3.25 -19.33
CA TRP A 18 10.37 -4.25 -20.08
C TRP A 18 11.07 -4.59 -21.40
N ILE A 19 11.10 -5.86 -21.76
CA ILE A 19 11.51 -6.30 -23.10
C ILE A 19 10.32 -6.10 -24.05
N GLY A 20 10.30 -4.99 -24.78
CA GLY A 20 9.26 -4.66 -25.76
C GLY A 20 8.25 -3.62 -25.28
N GLU A 21 7.05 -3.63 -25.85
CA GLU A 21 5.97 -2.72 -25.46
C GLU A 21 5.42 -3.14 -24.08
N PRO A 22 5.30 -2.21 -23.10
CA PRO A 22 4.75 -2.54 -21.81
C PRO A 22 3.31 -3.05 -21.97
N PRO A 23 2.87 -4.04 -21.17
CA PRO A 23 1.50 -4.51 -21.25
C PRO A 23 0.54 -3.38 -20.93
N GLU A 24 -0.64 -3.41 -21.55
CA GLU A 24 -1.72 -2.51 -21.16
C GLU A 24 -2.09 -2.77 -19.69
N VAL A 25 -2.16 -1.69 -18.91
CA VAL A 25 -2.58 -1.77 -17.51
C VAL A 25 -4.07 -2.08 -17.48
N GLN A 26 -4.44 -3.21 -16.89
CA GLN A 26 -5.84 -3.51 -16.60
C GLN A 26 -6.26 -2.72 -15.35
N LEU A 27 -7.27 -1.87 -15.50
CA LEU A 27 -7.88 -1.17 -14.37
C LEU A 27 -8.80 -2.15 -13.64
N GLU A 28 -8.43 -2.50 -12.41
CA GLU A 28 -9.30 -3.21 -11.49
C GLU A 28 -9.78 -2.24 -10.40
N VAL A 29 -11.09 -2.12 -10.26
CA VAL A 29 -11.72 -1.27 -9.24
C VAL A 29 -12.32 -2.17 -8.17
N TYR A 30 -11.86 -1.99 -6.95
CA TYR A 30 -12.44 -2.63 -5.78
C TYR A 30 -13.47 -1.68 -5.15
N GLU A 31 -14.75 -1.99 -5.32
CA GLU A 31 -15.82 -1.25 -4.65
C GLU A 31 -15.88 -1.62 -3.17
N GLU A 32 -15.75 -0.63 -2.29
CA GLU A 32 -15.96 -0.84 -0.86
C GLU A 32 -17.47 -0.76 -0.55
N THR A 33 -18.09 -1.90 -0.31
CA THR A 33 -19.52 -1.99 0.05
C THR A 33 -19.77 -1.88 1.56
N ASP A 34 -18.78 -2.22 2.39
CA ASP A 34 -18.92 -2.22 3.85
C ASP A 34 -17.55 -2.05 4.56
N THR A 35 -17.56 -1.37 5.70
CA THR A 35 -16.40 -1.15 6.57
C THR A 35 -16.79 -1.41 8.02
N LYS A 36 -16.00 -2.22 8.73
CA LYS A 36 -16.27 -2.59 10.12
C LYS A 36 -16.33 -1.37 11.06
N SER A 37 -15.36 -0.46 10.95
CA SER A 37 -15.40 0.86 11.63
C SER A 37 -14.40 1.83 10.99
N LEU A 38 -14.79 3.10 10.89
CA LEU A 38 -13.89 4.19 10.48
C LEU A 38 -12.99 4.66 11.63
N ILE A 39 -13.56 4.70 12.84
CA ILE A 39 -12.86 5.14 14.05
C ILE A 39 -12.34 3.89 14.78
N TYR A 40 -11.09 3.96 15.22
CA TYR A 40 -10.43 2.92 16.00
C TYR A 40 -9.99 3.48 17.35
N LYS A 41 -10.13 2.68 18.41
CA LYS A 41 -9.66 3.02 19.75
C LYS A 41 -8.27 2.43 19.98
N ASN A 42 -7.28 3.27 20.27
CA ASN A 42 -5.91 2.84 20.52
C ASN A 42 -5.74 2.49 22.01
N ASN A 43 -4.94 1.45 22.29
CA ASN A 43 -4.60 1.01 23.64
C ASN A 43 -3.08 0.86 23.82
N SER A 44 -2.29 1.43 22.91
CA SER A 44 -0.83 1.40 22.97
C SER A 44 -0.32 2.45 23.97
N PRO A 45 0.64 2.10 24.84
CA PRO A 45 1.28 3.06 25.73
C PRO A 45 2.14 4.09 24.97
N ASP A 46 2.51 3.80 23.72
CA ASP A 46 3.39 4.63 22.90
C ASP A 46 2.64 5.74 22.14
N ILE A 47 1.31 5.73 22.18
CA ILE A 47 0.45 6.61 21.38
C ILE A 47 -0.32 7.54 22.32
N GLY A 48 -0.07 8.84 22.23
CA GLY A 48 -0.67 9.87 23.10
C GLY A 48 -2.13 10.23 22.80
N PHE A 49 -2.85 9.43 22.00
CA PHE A 49 -4.23 9.69 21.61
C PHE A 49 -5.09 8.43 21.65
N ASP A 50 -6.33 8.59 22.10
CA ASP A 50 -7.26 7.47 22.31
C ASP A 50 -7.92 6.97 21.04
N TYR A 51 -8.06 7.82 20.03
CA TYR A 51 -8.80 7.50 18.81
C TYR A 51 -8.01 7.82 17.56
N SER A 52 -8.01 6.91 16.60
CA SER A 52 -7.49 7.09 15.25
C SER A 52 -8.60 6.93 14.22
N VAL A 53 -8.39 7.55 13.06
CA VAL A 53 -9.21 7.31 11.87
C VAL A 53 -8.39 6.42 10.94
N ASN A 54 -8.92 5.26 10.60
CA ASN A 54 -8.31 4.40 9.60
C ASN A 54 -9.09 4.51 8.29
N CYS A 55 -8.60 5.39 7.41
CA CYS A 55 -9.24 5.65 6.12
C CYS A 55 -9.09 4.50 5.12
N TYR A 56 -8.40 3.41 5.48
CA TYR A 56 -7.99 2.38 4.53
C TYR A 56 -8.14 0.97 5.11
N ARG A 57 -8.66 0.02 4.31
CA ARG A 57 -8.60 -1.41 4.61
C ARG A 57 -7.23 -2.03 4.30
N GLY A 58 -6.25 -1.23 3.89
CA GLY A 58 -4.97 -1.62 3.29
C GLY A 58 -4.65 -0.68 2.14
N CYS A 59 -3.42 -0.66 1.64
CA CYS A 59 -3.05 0.15 0.48
C CYS A 59 -2.19 -0.68 -0.47
N THR A 60 -2.63 -0.83 -1.71
CA THR A 60 -1.95 -1.64 -2.74
C THR A 60 -0.49 -1.26 -2.98
N HIS A 61 -0.02 -0.09 -2.52
CA HIS A 61 1.39 0.31 -2.54
C HIS A 61 2.31 -0.55 -1.65
N ALA A 62 1.77 -1.32 -0.70
CA ALA A 62 2.51 -2.32 0.08
C ALA A 62 3.80 -1.82 0.77
N CYS A 63 3.90 -0.53 1.10
CA CYS A 63 5.15 0.05 1.60
C CYS A 63 5.62 -0.67 2.88
N THR A 64 6.91 -1.01 2.94
CA THR A 64 7.50 -1.81 4.03
C THR A 64 7.31 -1.18 5.42
N TYR A 65 7.24 0.15 5.49
CA TYR A 65 7.04 0.93 6.70
C TYR A 65 5.56 1.22 7.02
N CYS A 66 4.62 0.76 6.20
CA CYS A 66 3.22 1.11 6.34
C CYS A 66 2.54 0.28 7.44
N PHE A 67 1.92 0.95 8.41
CA PHE A 67 1.15 0.28 9.47
C PHE A 67 -0.04 -0.53 8.93
N SER A 68 -0.54 -0.21 7.73
CA SER A 68 -1.66 -0.92 7.09
C SER A 68 -1.22 -2.17 6.32
N ARG A 69 0.08 -2.44 6.19
CA ARG A 69 0.63 -3.59 5.44
C ARG A 69 0.12 -4.96 5.94
N PRO A 70 -0.02 -5.23 7.26
CA PRO A 70 -0.61 -6.49 7.73
C PRO A 70 -2.05 -6.73 7.25
N LYS A 71 -2.75 -5.69 6.76
CA LYS A 71 -4.07 -5.88 6.16
C LYS A 71 -4.06 -6.56 4.79
N HIS A 72 -2.92 -6.60 4.11
CA HIS A 72 -2.79 -7.28 2.81
C HIS A 72 -3.17 -8.75 2.89
N GLU A 73 -2.81 -9.45 3.98
CA GLU A 73 -3.14 -10.86 4.18
C GLU A 73 -4.66 -11.09 4.25
N TYR A 74 -5.42 -10.15 4.83
CA TYR A 74 -6.88 -10.21 4.87
C TYR A 74 -7.53 -10.00 3.50
N LEU A 75 -6.80 -9.44 2.55
CA LEU A 75 -7.24 -9.21 1.18
C LEU A 75 -6.67 -10.25 0.20
N GLY A 76 -5.93 -11.24 0.69
CA GLY A 76 -5.26 -12.24 -0.15
C GLY A 76 -3.99 -11.75 -0.84
N PHE A 77 -3.47 -10.59 -0.44
CA PHE A 77 -2.21 -10.03 -0.94
C PHE A 77 -1.03 -10.38 -0.02
N GLY A 78 0.19 -10.38 -0.56
CA GLY A 78 1.42 -10.54 0.22
C GLY A 78 1.68 -9.32 1.12
N ALA A 79 2.08 -9.56 2.36
CA ALA A 79 2.49 -8.52 3.32
C ALA A 79 4.03 -8.43 3.43
N GLY A 80 4.75 -8.57 2.31
CA GLY A 80 6.22 -8.56 2.27
C GLY A 80 6.88 -9.87 1.84
N THR A 81 6.09 -10.82 1.34
CA THR A 81 6.57 -12.02 0.65
C THR A 81 6.54 -11.87 -0.88
N ASP A 82 6.31 -10.64 -1.37
CA ASP A 82 6.31 -10.25 -2.77
C ASP A 82 7.73 -10.04 -3.33
#